data_AF-A0A925EGP4-F1
#
_entry.id   AF-A0A925EGP4-F1
#
_cell.length_a   1.000
_cell.length_b   1.000
_cell.length_c   1.000
_cell.angle_alpha   90.00
_cell.angle_beta   90.00
_cell.angle_gamma   90.00
#
_symmetry.space_group_name_H-M   'P 1'
#
loop_
_entity.id
_entity.type
_entity.pdbx_description
1 polymer ?
#
loop_
_entity_poly.entity_id
_entity_poly.type
_entity_poly.pdbx_seq_one_letter_code
_entity_poly.pdbx_strand_id
1 'polypeptide(L)'
;MKTKTLMIASSLFLGFTGLFALFAPEELLKIVNLPQTNPLPVLMQLMGAMYLSFALMNWTSKDNIIGGVYLRPISIANFSHFTIGALSLVKYQLSNVGNTFLLILLIAYVIFAIVFAWLVFVHTGIDNKPKA
;
A
#
# COMPACT_ATOMS: atom_id res chain seq x y z
N MET A 1 6.29 -16.36 6.47
CA MET A 1 6.83 -14.99 6.67
C MET A 1 6.55 -14.55 8.09
N LYS A 2 7.46 -13.81 8.74
CA LYS A 2 7.09 -13.06 9.95
C LYS A 2 6.18 -11.92 9.49
N THR A 3 4.88 -12.01 9.77
CA THR A 3 3.86 -11.01 9.40
C THR A 3 4.25 -9.61 9.89
N LYS A 4 4.93 -9.52 11.03
CA LYS A 4 5.56 -8.28 11.53
C LYS A 4 6.42 -7.56 10.49
N THR A 5 7.29 -8.27 9.76
CA THR A 5 8.15 -7.65 8.75
C THR A 5 7.34 -7.11 7.57
N LEU A 6 6.29 -7.83 7.15
CA LEU A 6 5.37 -7.37 6.11
C LEU A 6 4.69 -6.07 6.52
N MET A 7 4.15 -6.04 7.74
CA MET A 7 3.44 -4.88 8.27
C MET A 7 4.35 -3.66 8.43
N ILE A 8 5.61 -3.86 8.84
CA ILE A 8 6.61 -2.79 8.88
C ILE A 8 6.92 -2.30 7.47
N ALA A 9 7.17 -3.21 6.53
CA ALA A 9 7.53 -2.83 5.16
C ALA A 9 6.39 -2.07 4.47
N SER A 10 5.14 -2.54 4.56
CA SER A 10 3.99 -1.84 4.00
C SER A 10 3.71 -0.52 4.71
N SER A 11 3.92 -0.46 6.04
CA SER A 11 3.80 0.77 6.81
C SER A 11 4.81 1.83 6.36
N LEU A 12 6.09 1.47 6.24
CA LEU A 12 7.11 2.41 5.79
C LEU A 12 6.85 2.85 4.35
N PHE A 13 6.51 1.93 3.45
CA PHE A 13 6.19 2.24 2.07
C PHE A 13 5.05 3.26 1.96
N LEU A 14 3.89 2.97 2.59
CA LEU A 14 2.72 3.86 2.57
C LEU A 14 2.95 5.14 3.39
N GLY A 15 3.75 5.07 4.44
CA GLY A 15 4.05 6.19 5.32
C GLY A 15 4.92 7.22 4.61
N PHE A 16 5.98 6.78 3.95
CA PHE A 16 6.81 7.66 3.14
C PHE A 16 6.02 8.27 1.99
N THR A 17 5.27 7.47 1.21
CA THR A 17 4.46 8.01 0.10
C THR A 17 3.39 8.97 0.61
N GLY A 18 2.74 8.67 1.73
CA GLY A 18 1.75 9.54 2.36
C GLY A 18 2.33 10.87 2.84
N LEU A 19 3.50 10.84 3.49
CA LEU A 19 4.20 12.05 3.94
C LEU A 19 4.60 12.94 2.75
N PHE A 20 5.20 12.36 1.71
CA PHE A 20 5.54 13.12 0.50
C PHE A 20 4.30 13.72 -0.18
N ALA A 21 3.19 12.96 -0.25
CA ALA A 21 1.95 13.46 -0.83
C ALA A 21 1.28 14.57 -0.01
N LEU A 22 1.44 14.55 1.32
CA LEU A 22 0.93 15.60 2.21
C LEU A 22 1.75 16.88 2.15
N PHE A 23 3.08 16.76 2.22
CA PHE A 23 3.98 17.90 2.41
C PHE A 23 4.63 18.41 1.11
N ALA A 24 4.64 17.60 0.04
CA ALA A 24 5.20 17.96 -1.27
C ALA A 24 4.29 17.51 -2.44
N PRO A 25 2.99 17.85 -2.44
CA PRO A 25 2.05 17.41 -3.47
C PRO A 25 2.42 17.92 -4.87
N GLU A 26 2.91 19.15 -4.99
CA GLU A 26 3.28 19.77 -6.27
C GLU A 26 4.49 19.09 -6.91
N GLU A 27 5.47 18.67 -6.11
CA GLU A 27 6.64 17.92 -6.60
C GLU A 27 6.23 16.53 -7.12
N LEU A 28 5.31 15.85 -6.44
CA LEU A 28 4.77 14.58 -6.94
C LEU A 28 4.01 14.76 -8.26
N LEU A 29 3.17 15.80 -8.36
CA LEU A 29 2.44 16.12 -9.59
C LEU A 29 3.42 16.41 -10.74
N LYS A 30 4.50 17.13 -10.46
CA LYS A 30 5.56 17.43 -11.43
C LYS A 30 6.26 16.15 -11.93
N ILE A 31 6.59 15.20 -11.05
CA ILE A 31 7.21 13.92 -11.43
C ILE A 31 6.33 13.13 -12.40
N VAL A 32 5.01 13.21 -12.25
CA VAL A 32 4.06 12.53 -13.15
C VAL A 32 3.58 13.42 -14.31
N ASN A 33 4.23 14.57 -14.55
CA ASN A 33 3.92 15.54 -15.61
C ASN A 33 2.46 16.05 -15.57
N LEU A 34 1.90 16.22 -14.37
CA LEU A 34 0.57 16.81 -14.17
C LEU A 34 0.67 18.30 -13.80
N PRO A 35 -0.35 19.10 -14.13
CA PRO A 35 -0.43 20.50 -13.70
C PRO A 35 -0.41 20.62 -12.17
N GLN A 36 0.32 21.60 -11.63
CA GLN A 36 0.32 21.91 -10.19
C GLN A 36 -0.81 22.87 -9.78
N THR A 37 -1.77 23.13 -10.67
CA THR A 37 -2.88 24.04 -10.41
C THR A 37 -4.00 23.37 -9.61
N ASN A 38 -4.72 24.16 -8.81
CA ASN A 38 -5.91 23.68 -8.10
C ASN A 38 -6.93 23.05 -9.06
N PRO A 39 -7.61 21.96 -8.65
CA PRO A 39 -7.64 21.35 -7.30
C PRO A 39 -6.64 20.19 -7.08
N LEU A 40 -5.73 19.91 -8.02
CA LEU A 40 -4.92 18.69 -8.00
C LEU A 40 -4.03 18.52 -6.75
N PRO A 41 -3.31 19.55 -6.25
CA PRO A 41 -2.50 19.42 -5.04
C PRO A 41 -3.31 18.99 -3.83
N VAL A 42 -4.53 19.54 -3.67
CA VAL A 42 -5.43 19.19 -2.55
C VAL A 42 -5.89 17.74 -2.64
N LEU A 43 -6.24 17.27 -3.84
CA LEU A 43 -6.60 15.86 -4.05
C LEU A 43 -5.42 14.91 -3.77
N MET A 44 -4.20 15.31 -4.14
CA MET A 44 -2.98 14.57 -3.81
C MET A 44 -2.77 14.49 -2.30
N GLN A 45 -2.98 15.59 -1.57
CA GLN A 45 -2.89 15.60 -0.11
C GLN A 45 -3.94 14.70 0.56
N LEU A 46 -5.18 14.67 0.04
CA LEU A 46 -6.21 13.75 0.54
C LEU A 46 -5.82 12.27 0.32
N MET A 47 -5.21 11.94 -0.83
CA MET A 47 -4.61 10.62 -1.04
C MET A 47 -3.46 10.34 -0.07
N GLY A 48 -2.62 11.34 0.18
CA GLY A 48 -1.55 11.25 1.18
C GLY A 48 -2.07 10.95 2.58
N ALA A 49 -3.17 11.58 3.00
CA ALA A 49 -3.84 11.29 4.27
C ALA A 49 -4.36 9.85 4.34
N MET A 50 -4.92 9.32 3.25
CA MET A 50 -5.33 7.91 3.17
C MET A 50 -4.12 6.97 3.30
N TYR A 51 -3.02 7.24 2.61
CA TYR A 51 -1.81 6.41 2.67
C TYR A 51 -1.20 6.42 4.07
N LEU A 52 -1.09 7.60 4.71
CA LEU A 52 -0.60 7.72 6.07
C LEU A 52 -1.51 6.99 7.08
N SER A 53 -2.82 7.02 6.88
CA SER A 53 -3.78 6.28 7.72
C SER A 53 -3.56 4.77 7.64
N PHE A 54 -3.37 4.23 6.44
CA PHE A 54 -3.02 2.81 6.26
C PHE A 54 -1.64 2.49 6.84
N ALA A 55 -0.66 3.39 6.70
CA ALA A 55 0.66 3.22 7.25
C ALA A 55 0.63 3.10 8.78
N LEU A 56 -0.13 3.97 9.44
CA LEU A 56 -0.34 3.94 10.89
C LEU A 56 -1.08 2.68 11.32
N MET A 57 -2.15 2.29 10.62
CA MET A 57 -2.87 1.05 10.88
C MET A 57 -1.96 -0.18 10.80
N ASN A 58 -1.07 -0.22 9.81
CA ASN A 58 -0.10 -1.29 9.65
C ASN A 58 0.96 -1.27 10.76
N TRP A 59 1.44 -0.08 11.13
CA TRP A 59 2.44 0.08 12.19
C TRP A 59 1.92 -0.36 13.56
N THR A 60 0.70 0.06 13.91
CA THR A 60 0.10 -0.25 15.21
C THR A 60 -0.30 -1.71 15.33
N SER A 61 -0.57 -2.38 14.20
CA SER A 61 -0.95 -3.80 14.18
C SER A 61 0.23 -4.77 14.08
N LYS A 62 1.45 -4.29 13.81
CA LYS A 62 2.61 -5.12 13.43
C LYS A 62 3.01 -6.21 14.45
N ASP A 63 2.69 -6.02 15.72
CA ASP A 63 3.03 -6.93 16.81
C ASP A 63 1.93 -7.97 17.11
N ASN A 64 0.80 -7.89 16.39
CA ASN A 64 -0.32 -8.79 16.55
C ASN A 64 -0.28 -9.98 15.57
N ILE A 65 -1.12 -10.99 15.83
CA ILE A 65 -1.32 -12.15 14.95
C ILE A 65 -2.17 -11.74 13.73
N ILE A 66 -1.50 -11.40 12.62
CA ILE A 66 -2.16 -11.00 11.38
C ILE A 66 -2.74 -12.22 10.63
N GLY A 67 -3.96 -12.09 10.10
CA GLY A 67 -4.63 -13.10 9.26
C GLY A 67 -5.66 -13.97 9.98
N GLY A 68 -5.63 -14.03 11.31
CA GLY A 68 -6.71 -14.65 12.12
C GLY A 68 -8.01 -13.84 12.08
N VAL A 69 -9.10 -14.38 12.63
CA VAL A 69 -10.45 -13.77 12.57
C VAL A 69 -10.47 -12.28 12.96
N TYR A 70 -9.70 -11.90 13.97
CA TYR A 70 -9.64 -10.52 14.47
C TYR A 70 -8.93 -9.53 13.55
N LEU A 71 -7.87 -9.95 12.84
CA LEU A 71 -7.03 -9.06 12.02
C LEU A 71 -7.09 -9.37 10.54
N ARG A 72 -7.98 -10.29 10.14
CA ARG A 72 -8.32 -10.54 8.74
C ARG A 72 -8.82 -9.28 8.01
N PRO A 73 -9.62 -8.38 8.63
CA PRO A 73 -10.02 -7.14 7.96
C PRO A 73 -8.83 -6.27 7.52
N ILE A 74 -7.75 -6.22 8.30
CA ILE A 74 -6.55 -5.45 7.96
C ILE A 74 -5.83 -6.07 6.76
N SER A 75 -5.72 -7.40 6.72
CA SER A 75 -5.15 -8.12 5.57
C SER A 75 -5.98 -7.87 4.31
N ILE A 76 -7.30 -7.92 4.41
CA ILE A 76 -8.22 -7.66 3.28
C ILE A 76 -8.09 -6.21 2.83
N ALA A 77 -8.06 -5.23 3.74
CA ALA A 77 -7.92 -3.82 3.38
C ALA A 77 -6.62 -3.55 2.62
N ASN A 78 -5.48 -4.07 3.11
CA ASN A 78 -4.20 -3.96 2.40
C ASN A 78 -4.24 -4.69 1.06
N PHE A 79 -4.77 -5.92 1.02
CA PHE A 79 -4.92 -6.67 -0.23
C PHE A 79 -5.72 -5.88 -1.26
N SER A 80 -6.88 -5.33 -0.88
CA SER A 80 -7.72 -4.51 -1.74
C SER A 80 -6.99 -3.25 -2.21
N HIS A 81 -6.34 -2.52 -1.31
CA HIS A 81 -5.57 -1.32 -1.65
C HIS A 81 -4.50 -1.61 -2.71
N PHE A 82 -3.63 -2.58 -2.44
CA PHE A 82 -2.52 -2.89 -3.35
C PHE A 82 -3.00 -3.52 -4.66
N THR A 83 -4.04 -4.35 -4.64
CA THR A 83 -4.58 -4.96 -5.86
C THR A 83 -5.26 -3.92 -6.74
N ILE A 84 -6.15 -3.08 -6.19
CA ILE A 84 -6.86 -2.04 -6.95
C ILE A 84 -5.86 -0.98 -7.46
N GLY A 85 -4.86 -0.64 -6.65
CA GLY A 85 -3.78 0.26 -7.05
C GLY A 85 -2.94 -0.32 -8.20
N ALA A 86 -2.54 -1.60 -8.10
CA ALA A 86 -1.80 -2.29 -9.16
C ALA A 86 -2.60 -2.32 -10.48
N LEU A 87 -3.89 -2.67 -10.42
CA LEU A 87 -4.75 -2.69 -11.61
C LEU A 87 -4.89 -1.31 -12.26
N SER A 88 -5.03 -0.26 -11.44
CA SER A 88 -5.06 1.13 -11.93
C SER A 88 -3.75 1.52 -12.62
N LEU A 89 -2.61 1.14 -12.06
CA LEU A 89 -1.29 1.41 -12.63
C LEU A 89 -1.03 0.61 -13.92
N VAL A 90 -1.44 -0.66 -13.97
CA VAL A 90 -1.38 -1.46 -15.21
C VAL A 90 -2.19 -0.78 -16.32
N LYS A 91 -3.43 -0.38 -16.01
CA LYS A 91 -4.30 0.29 -16.98
C LYS A 91 -3.63 1.57 -17.51
N TYR A 92 -3.03 2.37 -16.63
CA TYR A 92 -2.30 3.57 -17.04
C TYR A 92 -1.11 3.24 -17.94
N GLN A 93 -0.27 2.28 -17.55
CA GLN A 93 0.96 1.91 -18.28
C GLN A 93 0.65 1.34 -19.68
N LEU A 94 -0.47 0.62 -19.83
CA LEU A 94 -0.92 0.10 -21.13
C LEU A 94 -1.35 1.22 -22.09
N SER A 95 -1.90 2.32 -21.56
CA SER A 95 -2.33 3.46 -22.38
C SER A 95 -1.24 4.52 -22.58
N ASN A 96 -0.27 4.60 -21.67
CA ASN A 96 0.76 5.63 -21.65
C ASN A 96 2.12 5.00 -21.33
N VAL A 97 2.72 4.35 -22.33
CA VAL A 97 4.05 3.74 -22.20
C VAL A 97 5.08 4.84 -22.01
N GLY A 98 5.82 4.82 -20.89
CA GLY A 98 7.03 5.64 -20.74
C GLY A 98 7.32 6.22 -19.36
N ASN A 99 6.40 6.15 -18.39
CA ASN A 99 6.69 6.67 -17.05
C ASN A 99 7.38 5.59 -16.17
N THR A 100 8.71 5.59 -16.17
CA THR A 100 9.52 4.66 -15.38
C THR A 100 9.23 4.72 -13.87
N PHE A 101 8.91 5.90 -13.34
CA PHE A 101 8.55 6.04 -11.92
C PHE A 101 7.27 5.26 -11.58
N LEU A 102 6.23 5.38 -12.42
CA LEU A 102 4.98 4.63 -12.22
C LEU A 102 5.14 3.13 -12.46
N LEU A 103 6.08 2.71 -13.30
CA LEU A 103 6.43 1.29 -13.46
C LEU A 103 7.06 0.71 -12.20
N ILE A 104 7.99 1.44 -11.56
CA ILE A 104 8.59 1.03 -10.28
C ILE A 104 7.50 0.93 -9.20
N LEU A 105 6.60 1.91 -9.15
CA LEU A 105 5.47 1.92 -8.23
C LEU A 105 4.55 0.70 -8.48
N LEU A 106 4.28 0.37 -9.73
CA LEU A 106 3.49 -0.81 -10.11
C LEU A 106 4.12 -2.11 -9.59
N ILE A 107 5.43 -2.29 -9.78
CA ILE A 107 6.14 -3.49 -9.30
C ILE A 107 6.00 -3.61 -7.79
N ALA A 108 6.20 -2.51 -7.04
CA ALA A 108 6.02 -2.51 -5.59
C ALA A 108 4.58 -2.89 -5.18
N TYR A 109 3.58 -2.31 -5.84
CA TYR A 109 2.16 -2.61 -5.60
C TYR A 109 1.84 -4.09 -5.88
N VAL A 110 2.35 -4.66 -6.96
CA VAL A 110 2.14 -6.08 -7.31
C VAL A 110 2.75 -7.01 -6.27
N ILE A 111 3.97 -6.72 -5.80
CA ILE A 111 4.63 -7.50 -4.75
C ILE A 111 3.77 -7.53 -3.49
N PHE A 112 3.33 -6.36 -3.00
CA PHE A 112 2.46 -6.31 -1.83
C PHE A 112 1.11 -6.99 -2.07
N ALA A 113 0.50 -6.82 -3.23
CA ALA A 113 -0.76 -7.47 -3.58
C ALA A 113 -0.67 -9.00 -3.49
N ILE A 114 0.38 -9.60 -4.07
CA ILE A 114 0.60 -11.06 -4.03
C ILE A 114 0.80 -11.54 -2.59
N VAL A 115 1.62 -10.83 -1.81
CA VAL A 115 1.92 -11.22 -0.43
C VAL A 115 0.68 -11.11 0.48
N PHE A 116 -0.12 -10.05 0.32
CA PHE A 116 -1.38 -9.91 1.06
C PHE A 116 -2.46 -10.87 0.56
N ALA A 117 -2.50 -11.23 -0.72
CA ALA A 117 -3.37 -12.28 -1.24
C ALA A 117 -3.08 -13.63 -0.55
N TRP A 118 -1.80 -13.99 -0.47
CA TRP A 118 -1.37 -15.18 0.27
C TRP A 118 -1.82 -15.14 1.73
N LEU A 119 -1.72 -13.98 2.39
CA LEU A 119 -2.16 -13.80 3.77
C LEU A 119 -3.68 -13.89 3.95
N VAL A 120 -4.48 -13.52 2.94
CA VAL A 120 -5.96 -13.54 3.01
C VAL A 120 -6.53 -14.93 2.69
N PHE A 121 -5.94 -15.63 1.72
CA PHE A 121 -6.49 -16.85 1.15
C PHE A 121 -5.78 -18.14 1.57
N VAL A 122 -4.51 -18.07 1.99
CA VAL A 122 -3.71 -19.26 2.31
C VAL A 122 -3.36 -19.35 3.79
N HIS A 123 -2.98 -18.23 4.41
CA HIS A 123 -2.50 -18.25 5.80
C HIS A 123 -3.58 -17.83 6.80
N THR A 124 -3.98 -18.74 7.70
CA THR A 124 -5.03 -18.47 8.71
C THR A 124 -4.52 -17.75 9.96
N GLY A 125 -3.22 -17.46 10.06
CA GLY A 125 -2.62 -16.80 11.23
C GLY A 125 -2.64 -17.65 12.52
N ILE A 126 -3.19 -18.87 12.48
CA ILE A 126 -3.17 -19.81 13.61
C ILE A 126 -1.90 -20.64 13.49
N ASP A 127 -0.99 -20.50 14.46
CA ASP A 127 0.20 -21.34 14.54
C ASP A 127 -0.25 -22.76 14.89
N ASN A 128 -0.07 -23.72 13.97
CA ASN A 128 -0.49 -25.12 14.15
C ASN A 128 0.40 -25.91 15.13
N LYS A 129 1.27 -25.24 15.89
CA LYS A 129 2.13 -25.91 16.85
C LYS A 129 1.40 -26.08 18.18
N PRO A 130 1.21 -27.32 18.68
CA PRO A 130 0.77 -27.51 20.05
C PRO A 130 1.78 -26.83 20.98
N LYS A 131 1.29 -25.98 21.89
CA LYS A 131 2.12 -25.48 22.99
C LYS A 131 2.47 -26.71 23.86
N ALA A 132 3.74 -27.10 23.83
CA ALA A 132 4.31 -28.08 24.74
C ALA A 132 4.46 -27.50 26.14
#